data_AF-A0A6S6SI84-F1
#
_entry.id   AF-A0A6S6SI84-F1
#
_cell.length_a   1.000
_cell.length_b   1.000
_cell.length_c   1.000
_cell.angle_alpha   90.00
_cell.angle_beta   90.00
_cell.angle_gamma   90.00
#
_symmetry.space_group_name_H-M   'P 1'
#
loop_
_entity.id
_entity.type
_entity.pdbx_description
1 polymer ?
#
loop_
_entity_poly.entity_id
_entity_poly.type
_entity_poly.pdbx_seq_one_letter_code
_entity_poly.pdbx_strand_id
1 'polypeptide(L)'
;MNTFQLTQPVLEGYKNEKLTEERVNLLTTQANEQINEISQNEALYNRFVGEVNAPKNVDNLILWLFFMSDEDRCCDYIRAFGKDFRDMIPISDLGDLLLYIVYLKKVEDIELDGFDYLVTHKDEGIEEVDQFSFTNIFLYIQKSKEVAIEF
;
A
#
# COMPACT_ATOMS: atom_id res chain seq x y z
N MET A 1 -2.28 -8.92 -9.54
CA MET A 1 -2.56 -7.53 -9.16
C MET A 1 -2.96 -6.70 -10.38
N ASN A 2 -4.18 -6.17 -10.41
CA ASN A 2 -4.74 -5.34 -11.49
C ASN A 2 -4.11 -3.95 -11.53
N THR A 3 -3.77 -3.37 -10.38
CA THR A 3 -3.13 -2.05 -10.27
C THR A 3 -1.81 -1.99 -11.05
N PHE A 4 -1.06 -3.09 -11.13
CA PHE A 4 0.17 -3.15 -11.93
C PHE A 4 -0.08 -3.04 -13.44
N GLN A 5 -1.30 -3.32 -13.93
CA GLN A 5 -1.65 -3.24 -15.35
C GLN A 5 -1.88 -1.80 -15.82
N LEU A 6 -1.97 -0.83 -14.91
CA LEU A 6 -2.17 0.58 -15.23
C LEU A 6 -1.02 1.14 -16.09
N THR A 7 -1.34 1.93 -17.10
CA THR A 7 -0.34 2.54 -17.99
C THR A 7 0.40 3.70 -17.29
N GLN A 8 1.65 3.95 -17.67
CA GLN A 8 2.45 5.06 -17.12
C GLN A 8 1.72 6.42 -17.12
N PRO A 9 1.08 6.88 -18.22
CA PRO A 9 0.43 8.20 -18.22
C PRO A 9 -0.73 8.33 -17.22
N VAL A 10 -1.42 7.22 -16.93
CA VAL A 10 -2.50 7.19 -15.93
C VAL A 10 -1.91 7.31 -14.51
N LEU A 11 -0.81 6.61 -14.24
CA LEU A 11 -0.12 6.66 -12.95
C LEU A 11 0.46 8.05 -12.70
N GLU A 12 1.08 8.67 -13.70
CA GLU A 12 1.58 10.05 -13.63
C GLU A 12 0.46 11.06 -13.39
N GLY A 13 -0.63 10.98 -14.15
CA GLY A 13 -1.80 11.86 -13.96
C GLY A 13 -2.38 11.75 -12.56
N TYR A 14 -2.63 10.53 -12.09
CA TYR A 14 -3.14 10.31 -10.74
C TYR A 14 -2.15 10.79 -9.65
N LYS A 15 -0.85 10.51 -9.83
CA LYS A 15 0.20 10.94 -8.90
C LYS A 15 0.25 12.47 -8.78
N ASN A 16 0.07 13.19 -9.89
CA ASN A 16 0.15 14.64 -9.91
C ASN A 16 -1.12 15.33 -9.42
N GLU A 17 -2.30 14.73 -9.65
CA GLU A 17 -3.58 15.38 -9.41
C GLU A 17 -4.33 14.88 -8.16
N LYS A 18 -4.02 13.69 -7.67
CA LYS A 18 -4.73 13.05 -6.55
C LYS A 18 -3.81 12.62 -5.41
N LEU A 19 -2.66 12.03 -5.73
CA LEU A 19 -1.74 11.52 -4.71
C LEU A 19 -0.63 12.54 -4.41
N THR A 20 -1.01 13.58 -3.65
CA THR A 20 -0.13 14.70 -3.31
C THR A 20 1.18 14.24 -2.65
N GLU A 21 2.23 15.05 -2.77
CA GLU A 21 3.50 14.78 -2.09
C GLU A 21 3.35 14.68 -0.57
N GLU A 22 2.53 15.54 0.04
CA GLU A 22 2.21 15.46 1.47
C GLU A 22 1.61 14.11 1.86
N ARG A 23 0.66 13.60 1.07
CA ARG A 23 0.03 12.29 1.31
C ARG A 23 1.03 11.16 1.18
N VAL A 24 1.86 11.18 0.13
CA VAL A 24 2.93 10.19 -0.05
C VAL A 24 3.90 10.22 1.12
N ASN A 25 4.37 11.40 1.52
CA ASN A 25 5.32 11.56 2.61
C ASN A 25 4.74 11.07 3.95
N LEU A 26 3.46 11.35 4.21
CA LEU A 26 2.76 10.83 5.38
C LEU A 26 2.74 9.29 5.38
N LEU A 27 2.32 8.68 4.27
CA LEU A 27 2.22 7.22 4.15
C LEU A 27 3.58 6.53 4.24
N THR A 28 4.60 7.06 3.57
CA THR A 28 5.95 6.49 3.61
C THR A 28 6.56 6.63 5.00
N THR A 29 6.36 7.76 5.68
CA THR A 29 6.82 7.95 7.07
C THR A 29 6.13 6.95 7.99
N GLN A 30 4.80 6.86 7.92
CA GLN A 30 4.01 5.94 8.73
C GLN A 30 4.42 4.47 8.52
N ALA A 31 4.58 4.04 7.26
CA ALA A 31 5.01 2.67 6.96
C ALA A 31 6.38 2.36 7.58
N ASN A 32 7.34 3.28 7.43
CA ASN A 32 8.67 3.09 8.01
C ASN A 32 8.65 3.10 9.54
N GLU A 33 7.94 4.03 10.17
CA GLU A 33 7.83 4.12 11.63
C GLU A 33 7.21 2.85 12.22
N GLN A 34 6.10 2.37 11.65
CA GLN A 34 5.41 1.19 12.16
C GLN A 34 6.22 -0.09 11.96
N ILE A 35 6.86 -0.28 10.80
CA ILE A 35 7.75 -1.44 10.59
C ILE A 35 8.96 -1.38 11.54
N ASN A 36 9.56 -0.21 11.73
CA ASN A 36 10.64 -0.03 12.69
C ASN A 36 10.18 -0.35 14.12
N GLU A 37 8.98 0.08 14.52
CA GLU A 37 8.42 -0.21 15.83
C GLU A 37 8.16 -1.71 16.03
N ILE A 38 7.51 -2.38 15.06
CA ILE A 38 7.26 -3.82 15.11
C ILE A 38 8.57 -4.60 15.20
N SER A 39 9.61 -4.17 14.49
CA SER A 39 10.94 -4.81 14.55
C SER A 39 11.59 -4.77 15.95
N GLN A 40 11.17 -3.87 16.84
CA GLN A 40 11.62 -3.84 18.24
C GLN A 40 10.98 -4.95 19.09
N ASN A 41 9.89 -5.56 18.61
CA ASN A 41 9.26 -6.72 19.23
C ASN A 41 9.56 -7.98 18.39
N GLU A 42 10.67 -8.64 18.70
CA GLU A 42 11.19 -9.79 17.95
C GLU A 42 10.15 -10.91 17.79
N ALA A 43 9.34 -11.18 18.83
CA ALA A 43 8.32 -12.23 18.77
C ALA A 43 7.22 -11.89 17.76
N LEU A 44 6.72 -10.66 17.78
CA LEU A 44 5.70 -10.20 16.83
C LEU A 44 6.25 -10.12 15.40
N TYR A 45 7.44 -9.55 15.24
CA TYR A 45 8.09 -9.39 13.95
C TYR A 45 8.39 -10.73 13.28
N ASN A 46 8.98 -11.68 14.01
CA ASN A 46 9.30 -13.00 13.46
C ASN A 46 8.03 -13.79 13.09
N ARG A 47 6.96 -13.65 13.88
CA ARG A 47 5.67 -14.25 13.54
C ARG A 47 5.12 -13.64 12.25
N PHE A 48 5.10 -12.31 12.13
CA PHE A 48 4.67 -11.61 10.93
C PHE A 48 5.45 -12.04 9.68
N VAL A 49 6.79 -11.96 9.72
CA VAL A 49 7.64 -12.32 8.59
C VAL A 49 7.47 -13.80 8.22
N GLY A 50 7.29 -14.67 9.22
CA GLY A 50 7.05 -16.10 9.03
C GLY A 50 5.69 -16.41 8.39
N GLU A 51 4.62 -15.74 8.82
CA GLU A 51 3.26 -15.92 8.28
C GLU A 51 3.15 -15.44 6.82
N VAL A 52 3.75 -14.28 6.53
CA VAL A 52 3.76 -13.73 5.17
C VAL A 52 4.76 -14.47 4.27
N ASN A 53 5.64 -15.32 4.84
CA ASN A 53 6.70 -16.04 4.12
C ASN A 53 7.49 -15.12 3.19
N ALA A 54 7.78 -13.91 3.68
CA ALA A 54 8.39 -12.86 2.89
C ALA A 54 9.85 -13.22 2.53
N PRO A 55 10.37 -12.75 1.37
CA PRO A 55 11.80 -12.79 1.08
C PRO A 55 12.63 -12.17 2.20
N LYS A 56 13.93 -12.54 2.29
CA LYS A 56 14.82 -12.02 3.34
C LYS A 56 14.94 -10.50 3.35
N ASN A 57 14.89 -9.87 2.18
CA ASN A 57 14.91 -8.43 2.01
C ASN A 57 13.61 -8.02 1.32
N VAL A 58 12.84 -7.15 1.97
CA VAL A 58 11.63 -6.55 1.42
C VAL A 58 11.59 -5.10 1.89
N ASP A 59 11.26 -4.18 0.99
CA ASP A 59 11.09 -2.77 1.32
C ASP A 59 10.02 -2.57 2.40
N ASN A 60 10.26 -1.65 3.32
CA ASN A 60 9.33 -1.35 4.41
C ASN A 60 7.93 -0.97 3.91
N LEU A 61 7.82 -0.31 2.76
CA LEU A 61 6.53 0.04 2.16
C LEU A 61 5.72 -1.22 1.79
N ILE A 62 6.41 -2.22 1.23
CA ILE A 62 5.81 -3.49 0.81
C ILE A 62 5.51 -4.35 2.05
N LEU A 63 6.43 -4.43 3.01
CA LEU A 63 6.18 -5.10 4.28
C LEU A 63 4.97 -4.51 5.00
N TRP A 64 4.85 -3.18 5.00
CA TRP A 64 3.74 -2.52 5.65
C TRP A 64 2.39 -2.81 4.98
N LEU A 65 2.36 -2.93 3.64
CA LEU A 65 1.17 -3.44 2.94
C LEU A 65 0.75 -4.81 3.45
N PHE A 66 1.66 -5.78 3.49
CA PHE A 66 1.35 -7.14 3.99
C PHE A 66 0.97 -7.17 5.47
N PHE A 67 1.54 -6.26 6.25
CA PHE A 67 1.26 -6.19 7.67
C PHE A 67 -0.15 -5.67 7.95
N MET A 68 -0.49 -4.55 7.32
CA MET A 68 -1.73 -3.84 7.58
C MET A 68 -2.91 -4.35 6.75
N SER A 69 -2.68 -5.23 5.77
CA SER A 69 -3.73 -5.91 5.01
C SER A 69 -4.38 -7.07 5.77
N ASP A 70 -3.97 -7.35 7.00
CA ASP A 70 -4.49 -8.44 7.82
C ASP A 70 -5.02 -7.88 9.14
N GLU A 71 -6.30 -8.13 9.43
CA GLU A 71 -6.97 -7.61 10.64
C GLU A 71 -6.39 -8.20 11.93
N ASP A 72 -6.02 -9.49 11.93
CA ASP A 72 -5.46 -10.16 13.10
C ASP A 72 -4.06 -9.59 13.43
N ARG A 73 -3.24 -9.32 12.40
CA ARG A 73 -1.94 -8.66 12.57
C ARG A 73 -2.10 -7.23 13.07
N CYS A 74 -3.05 -6.47 12.52
CA CYS A 74 -3.39 -5.14 13.01
C CYS A 74 -3.81 -5.17 14.49
N CYS A 75 -4.68 -6.11 14.87
CA CYS A 75 -5.12 -6.29 16.25
C CYS A 75 -3.94 -6.54 17.20
N ASP A 76 -3.05 -7.45 16.82
CA ASP A 76 -1.91 -7.84 17.65
C ASP A 76 -0.88 -6.72 17.78
N TYR A 77 -0.68 -5.93 16.73
CA TYR A 77 0.11 -4.70 16.78
C TYR A 77 -0.45 -3.68 17.78
N ILE A 78 -1.74 -3.36 17.64
CA ILE A 78 -2.43 -2.38 18.48
C ILE A 78 -2.31 -2.77 19.96
N ARG A 79 -2.52 -4.06 20.27
CA ARG A 79 -2.39 -4.59 21.63
C ARG A 79 -0.95 -4.56 22.13
N ALA A 80 0.01 -4.97 21.31
CA ALA A 80 1.42 -5.06 21.70
C ALA A 80 2.04 -3.70 22.01
N PHE A 81 1.64 -2.65 21.29
CA PHE A 81 2.20 -1.30 21.43
C PHE A 81 1.23 -0.28 22.04
N GLY A 82 0.07 -0.71 22.53
CA GLY A 82 -0.91 0.14 23.20
C GLY A 82 -1.42 1.30 22.33
N LYS A 83 -1.71 1.03 21.05
CA LYS A 83 -2.18 2.04 20.09
C LYS A 83 -3.66 2.36 20.31
N ASP A 84 -4.05 3.57 19.93
CA ASP A 84 -5.41 4.10 20.14
C ASP A 84 -6.20 4.30 18.83
N PHE A 85 -5.77 3.63 17.75
CA PHE A 85 -6.53 3.61 16.50
C PHE A 85 -7.32 2.30 16.34
N ARG A 86 -8.31 2.31 15.44
CA ARG A 86 -9.22 1.19 15.22
C ARG A 86 -8.49 -0.05 14.71
N ASP A 87 -8.97 -1.20 15.13
CA ASP A 87 -8.57 -2.54 14.69
C ASP A 87 -9.21 -2.91 13.34
N MET A 88 -8.95 -2.10 12.31
CA MET A 88 -9.43 -2.34 10.96
C MET A 88 -8.34 -2.07 9.92
N ILE A 89 -8.40 -2.78 8.80
CA ILE A 89 -7.52 -2.57 7.66
C ILE A 89 -7.69 -1.12 7.16
N PRO A 90 -6.63 -0.29 7.10
CA PRO A 90 -6.71 1.07 6.62
C PRO A 90 -6.70 1.10 5.08
N ILE A 91 -7.74 0.54 4.45
CA ILE A 91 -7.81 0.23 3.02
C ILE A 91 -7.46 1.42 2.11
N SER A 92 -7.85 2.64 2.51
CA SER A 92 -7.53 3.84 1.75
C SER A 92 -6.04 4.20 1.78
N ASP A 93 -5.39 4.03 2.93
CA ASP A 93 -3.95 4.29 3.08
C ASP A 93 -3.14 3.25 2.31
N LEU A 94 -3.51 1.98 2.43
CA LEU A 94 -2.88 0.89 1.70
C LEU A 94 -3.10 1.03 0.19
N GLY A 95 -4.29 1.44 -0.22
CA GLY A 95 -4.59 1.61 -1.64
C GLY A 95 -3.80 2.75 -2.29
N ASP A 96 -3.68 3.88 -1.59
CA ASP A 96 -2.83 5.00 -2.01
C ASP A 96 -1.35 4.61 -2.05
N LEU A 97 -0.88 3.89 -1.02
CA LEU A 97 0.51 3.42 -0.97
C LEU A 97 0.81 2.41 -2.08
N LEU A 98 -0.12 1.50 -2.37
CA LEU A 98 0.03 0.52 -3.45
C LEU A 98 0.18 1.23 -4.80
N LEU A 99 -0.63 2.26 -5.06
CA LEU A 99 -0.50 3.09 -6.25
C LEU A 99 0.84 3.79 -6.32
N TYR A 100 1.34 4.30 -5.19
CA TYR A 100 2.66 4.90 -5.12
C TYR A 100 3.78 3.89 -5.40
N ILE A 101 3.73 2.69 -4.81
CA ILE A 101 4.70 1.61 -5.05
C ILE A 101 4.73 1.22 -6.54
N VAL A 102 3.57 1.07 -7.17
CA VAL A 102 3.48 0.80 -8.61
C VAL A 102 4.00 1.98 -9.44
N TYR A 103 3.74 3.22 -9.04
CA TYR A 103 4.31 4.41 -9.66
C TYR A 103 5.84 4.40 -9.59
N LEU A 104 6.42 4.20 -8.40
CA LEU A 104 7.87 4.14 -8.22
C LEU A 104 8.51 3.08 -9.12
N LYS A 105 7.89 1.90 -9.20
CA LYS A 105 8.42 0.81 -10.01
C LYS A 105 8.26 1.06 -11.52
N LYS A 106 7.11 1.56 -11.96
CA LYS A 106 6.78 1.64 -13.40
C LYS A 106 7.16 2.96 -14.06
N VAL A 107 7.16 4.06 -13.32
CA VAL A 107 7.40 5.40 -13.85
C VAL A 107 8.82 5.86 -13.52
N GLU A 108 9.20 5.76 -12.24
CA GLU A 108 10.53 6.19 -11.77
C GLU A 108 11.62 5.11 -11.94
N ASP A 109 11.24 3.88 -12.30
CA ASP A 109 12.13 2.71 -12.44
C ASP A 109 12.97 2.45 -11.19
N ILE A 110 12.40 2.70 -10.00
CA ILE A 110 13.06 2.41 -8.72
C ILE A 110 12.99 0.91 -8.45
N GLU A 111 14.13 0.33 -8.10
CA GLU A 111 14.20 -1.04 -7.61
C GLU A 111 13.59 -1.13 -6.21
N LEU A 112 12.66 -2.06 -6.03
CA LEU A 112 11.96 -2.30 -4.77
C LEU A 112 12.05 -3.79 -4.43
N ASP A 113 12.74 -4.09 -3.34
CA ASP A 113 12.92 -5.43 -2.81
C ASP A 113 11.56 -6.03 -2.42
N GLY A 114 11.25 -7.21 -2.96
CA GLY A 114 9.97 -7.88 -2.71
C GLY A 114 8.81 -7.40 -3.59
N PHE A 115 9.04 -6.53 -4.58
CA PHE A 115 7.97 -6.11 -5.50
C PHE A 115 7.37 -7.27 -6.30
N ASP A 116 8.21 -8.15 -6.86
CA ASP A 116 7.73 -9.33 -7.60
C ASP A 116 6.92 -10.27 -6.70
N TYR A 117 7.28 -10.32 -5.41
CA TYR A 117 6.53 -11.05 -4.41
C TYR A 117 5.14 -10.42 -4.22
N LEU A 118 5.05 -9.11 -3.98
CA LEU A 118 3.79 -8.36 -3.88
C LEU A 118 2.86 -8.62 -5.08
N VAL A 119 3.40 -8.58 -6.30
CA VAL A 119 2.59 -8.74 -7.53
C VAL A 119 1.99 -10.16 -7.65
N THR A 120 2.71 -11.17 -7.14
CA THR A 120 2.35 -12.59 -7.28
C THR A 120 1.68 -13.17 -6.03
N HIS A 121 1.75 -12.46 -4.90
CA HIS A 121 1.16 -12.88 -3.64
C HIS A 121 -0.37 -12.94 -3.73
N LYS A 122 -0.96 -13.93 -3.09
CA LYS A 122 -2.40 -14.17 -3.06
C LYS A 122 -2.85 -14.21 -1.61
N ASP A 123 -3.26 -13.06 -1.13
CA ASP A 123 -3.80 -12.83 0.21
C ASP A 123 -5.08 -12.00 0.05
N GLU A 124 -6.13 -12.33 0.80
CA GLU A 124 -7.46 -11.69 0.65
C GLU A 124 -7.37 -10.18 0.89
N GLY A 125 -6.60 -9.76 1.91
CA GLY A 125 -6.40 -8.35 2.21
C GLY A 125 -5.64 -7.61 1.10
N ILE A 126 -4.61 -8.22 0.53
CA ILE A 126 -3.88 -7.64 -0.62
C ILE A 126 -4.79 -7.52 -1.84
N GLU A 127 -5.66 -8.50 -2.08
CA GLU A 127 -6.63 -8.44 -3.17
C GLU A 127 -7.64 -7.30 -2.97
N GLU A 128 -8.15 -7.09 -1.76
CA GLU A 128 -9.03 -5.96 -1.44
C GLU A 128 -8.33 -4.62 -1.67
N VAL A 129 -7.07 -4.48 -1.23
CA VAL A 129 -6.26 -3.27 -1.46
C VAL A 129 -6.10 -3.01 -2.95
N ASP A 130 -5.76 -4.04 -3.73
CA ASP A 130 -5.60 -3.95 -5.19
C ASP A 130 -6.91 -3.53 -5.88
N GLN A 131 -8.04 -4.14 -5.51
CA GLN A 131 -9.34 -3.79 -6.05
C GLN A 131 -9.74 -2.35 -5.72
N PHE A 132 -9.47 -1.90 -4.49
CA PHE A 132 -9.73 -0.53 -4.07
C PHE A 132 -8.88 0.48 -4.85
N SER A 133 -7.56 0.27 -4.93
CA SER A 133 -6.62 1.08 -5.72
C SER A 133 -7.06 1.19 -7.17
N PHE A 134 -7.35 0.04 -7.80
CA PHE A 134 -7.74 -0.02 -9.19
C PHE A 134 -9.07 0.72 -9.45
N THR A 135 -10.03 0.56 -8.56
CA THR A 135 -11.34 1.25 -8.64
C THR A 135 -11.17 2.77 -8.54
N ASN A 136 -10.34 3.26 -7.62
CA ASN A 136 -10.09 4.70 -7.49
C ASN A 136 -9.44 5.30 -8.73
N ILE A 137 -8.51 4.58 -9.36
CA ILE A 137 -7.92 5.00 -10.63
C ILE A 137 -8.97 5.01 -11.74
N PHE A 138 -9.83 4.00 -11.81
CA PHE A 138 -10.90 3.97 -12.80
C PHE A 138 -11.85 5.18 -12.66
N LEU A 139 -12.25 5.49 -11.42
CA LEU A 139 -13.07 6.67 -11.11
C LEU A 139 -12.36 7.97 -11.47
N TYR A 140 -11.04 8.06 -11.23
CA TYR A 140 -10.24 9.20 -11.66
C TYR A 140 -10.25 9.38 -13.19
N ILE A 141 -10.01 8.31 -13.95
CA ILE A 141 -10.03 8.32 -15.42
C ILE A 141 -11.42 8.70 -15.95
N GLN A 142 -12.47 8.21 -15.31
CA GLN A 142 -13.83 8.57 -15.69
C GLN A 142 -14.05 10.08 -15.51
N LYS A 143 -13.74 10.61 -14.32
CA LYS A 143 -13.89 12.04 -14.00
C LYS A 143 -13.06 12.94 -14.91
N SER A 144 -11.86 12.53 -15.31
CA SER A 144 -11.02 13.35 -16.20
C SER A 144 -11.56 13.44 -17.63
N LYS A 145 -12.48 12.56 -18.01
CA LYS A 145 -13.17 12.58 -19.31
C LYS A 145 -14.54 13.25 -19.27
N GLU A 146 -15.06 13.55 -18.08
CA GLU A 146 -16.32 14.29 -17.94
C GLU A 146 -16.09 15.75 -18.35
N VAL A 147 -16.73 16.18 -19.45
CA VAL A 147 -16.69 17.57 -19.89
C VAL A 147 -17.76 18.34 -19.12
N ALA A 148 -17.39 19.50 -18.56
CA ALA A 148 -18.37 20.41 -17.99
C ALA A 148 -19.35 20.86 -19.08
N ILE A 149 -20.62 20.49 -18.94
CA ILE A 149 -21.69 21.04 -19.77
C ILE A 149 -22.02 22.41 -19.18
N GLU A 150 -21.54 23.48 -19.80
CA GLU A 150 -21.99 24.84 -19.50
C GLU A 150 -23.44 25.00 -20.01
N PHE A 151 -24.35 25.37 -19.11
CA PHE A 151 -25.76 25.69 -19.39
C PHE A 151 -26.00 27.19 -19.42
#